data_AF-A0A7S1SAV5-F1
#
_entry.id   AF-A0A7S1SAV5-F1
#
_cell.length_a   1.000
_cell.length_b   1.000
_cell.length_c   1.000
_cell.angle_alpha   90.00
_cell.angle_beta   90.00
_cell.angle_gamma   90.00
#
_symmetry.space_group_name_H-M   'P 1'
#
loop_
_entity.id
_entity.type
_entity.pdbx_description
1 polymer ?
#
loop_
_entity_poly.entity_id
_entity_poly.type
_entity_poly.pdbx_seq_one_letter_code
_entity_poly.pdbx_strand_id
1 'polypeptide(L)'
;LAHSLQVGVDDPVVLDAAVDAAKERGLDPGLVSGAEAALTRLVGRQGLSEAAEAGDEAALEEALAMARELGVEGPTLKEAQAKFRRLKAEQQLTAARDLVAALALAGSASRE
;
A
#
# COMPACT_ATOMS: atom_id res chain seq x y z
N LEU A 1 26.35 12.79 16.06
CA LEU A 1 26.74 12.62 14.65
C LEU A 1 26.28 11.26 14.12
N ALA A 2 24.98 10.95 14.20
CA ALA A 2 24.42 9.66 13.79
C ALA A 2 23.16 9.80 12.91
N HIS A 3 23.00 10.95 12.25
CA HIS A 3 21.79 11.28 11.47
C HIS A 3 22.06 11.49 9.97
N SER A 4 23.28 11.25 9.49
CA SER A 4 23.71 11.63 8.13
C SER A 4 23.95 10.46 7.17
N LEU A 5 23.65 9.22 7.56
CA LEU A 5 23.71 8.06 6.65
C LEU A 5 22.34 7.56 6.18
N GLN A 6 21.25 8.19 6.63
CA GLN A 6 19.90 7.77 6.28
C GLN A 6 19.36 8.44 4.99
N VAL A 7 20.08 9.42 4.44
CA VAL A 7 19.58 10.35 3.39
C VAL A 7 19.70 9.78 1.96
N GLY A 8 19.85 8.46 1.79
CA GLY A 8 20.05 7.90 0.44
C GLY A 8 19.48 6.50 0.20
N VAL A 9 18.81 5.90 1.19
CA VAL A 9 18.30 4.51 1.08
C VAL A 9 16.76 4.48 0.94
N ASP A 10 16.12 5.65 0.86
CA ASP A 10 14.66 5.75 0.74
C ASP A 10 14.17 5.82 -0.72
N ASP A 11 15.09 5.83 -1.69
CA ASP A 11 14.77 5.77 -3.12
C ASP A 11 14.98 4.33 -3.62
N PRO A 12 13.90 3.61 -4.01
CA PRO A 12 14.01 2.24 -4.51
C PRO A 12 14.80 2.16 -5.81
N VAL A 13 14.79 3.19 -6.66
CA VAL A 13 15.53 3.19 -7.93
C VAL A 13 17.03 3.20 -7.67
N VAL A 14 17.46 4.02 -6.72
CA VAL A 14 18.88 4.09 -6.32
C VAL A 14 19.31 2.78 -5.66
N LEU A 15 18.46 2.20 -4.80
CA LEU A 15 18.76 0.94 -4.13
C LEU A 15 18.80 -0.24 -5.11
N ASP A 16 17.90 -0.30 -6.09
CA ASP A 16 17.88 -1.32 -7.15
C ASP A 16 19.17 -1.28 -7.98
N ALA A 17 19.56 -0.10 -8.47
CA ALA A 17 20.81 0.07 -9.19
C ALA A 17 22.05 -0.31 -8.35
N ALA A 18 22.03 -0.05 -7.04
CA ALA A 18 23.11 -0.44 -6.14
C ALA A 18 23.18 -1.96 -5.92
N VAL A 19 22.02 -2.63 -5.83
CA VAL A 19 21.94 -4.11 -5.75
C VAL A 19 22.48 -4.74 -7.02
N ASP A 20 22.10 -4.25 -8.19
CA ASP A 20 22.58 -4.77 -9.47
C ASP A 20 24.08 -4.58 -9.63
N ALA A 21 24.59 -3.39 -9.33
CA ALA A 21 26.02 -3.13 -9.35
C ALA A 21 26.79 -3.97 -8.31
N ALA A 22 26.13 -4.44 -7.24
CA ALA A 22 26.74 -5.33 -6.27
C ALA A 22 26.83 -6.77 -6.79
N LYS A 23 25.78 -7.26 -7.46
CA LYS A 23 25.75 -8.57 -8.13
C LYS A 23 26.84 -8.67 -9.21
N GLU A 24 26.97 -7.65 -10.05
CA GLU A 24 27.96 -7.61 -11.13
C GLU A 24 29.40 -7.70 -10.62
N ARG A 25 29.65 -7.19 -9.41
CA ARG A 25 30.97 -7.23 -8.76
C ARG A 25 31.25 -8.50 -7.96
N GLY A 26 30.30 -9.43 -7.91
CA GLY A 26 30.44 -10.67 -7.15
C GLY A 26 30.58 -10.41 -5.64
N LEU A 27 29.89 -9.39 -5.12
CA LEU A 27 29.80 -9.18 -3.68
C LEU A 27 29.13 -10.38 -2.98
N ASP A 28 29.34 -10.47 -1.68
CA ASP A 28 28.81 -11.56 -0.87
C ASP A 28 27.29 -11.75 -1.09
N PRO A 29 26.83 -12.97 -1.47
CA PRO A 29 25.43 -13.22 -1.76
C PRO A 29 24.49 -12.95 -0.57
N GLY A 30 24.97 -13.12 0.66
CA GLY A 30 24.20 -12.82 1.86
C GLY A 30 23.92 -11.32 2.01
N LEU A 31 24.90 -10.47 1.72
CA LEU A 31 24.73 -9.01 1.69
C LEU A 31 23.78 -8.57 0.58
N VAL A 32 23.92 -9.12 -0.62
CA VAL A 32 23.04 -8.82 -1.76
C VAL A 32 21.60 -9.22 -1.43
N SER A 33 21.38 -10.41 -0.89
CA SER A 33 20.05 -10.88 -0.50
C SER A 33 19.41 -9.99 0.58
N GLY A 34 20.20 -9.52 1.55
CA GLY A 34 19.74 -8.55 2.54
C GLY A 34 19.28 -7.22 1.92
N ALA A 35 20.00 -6.72 0.92
CA ALA A 35 19.67 -5.50 0.20
C ALA A 35 18.42 -5.68 -0.69
N GLU A 36 18.27 -6.80 -1.39
CA GLU A 36 17.06 -7.14 -2.16
C GLU A 36 15.82 -7.21 -1.27
N ALA A 37 15.94 -7.81 -0.08
CA ALA A 37 14.85 -7.85 0.87
C ALA A 37 14.49 -6.45 1.39
N ALA A 38 15.49 -5.57 1.56
CA ALA A 38 15.25 -4.16 1.93
C ALA A 38 14.55 -3.38 0.82
N LEU A 39 14.99 -3.55 -0.43
CA LEU A 39 14.37 -2.96 -1.62
C LEU A 39 12.91 -3.40 -1.77
N THR A 40 12.68 -4.70 -1.65
CA THR A 40 11.35 -5.30 -1.71
C THR A 40 10.40 -4.67 -0.68
N ARG A 41 10.85 -4.52 0.58
CA ARG A 41 10.05 -3.85 1.62
C ARG A 41 9.87 -2.36 1.34
N LEU A 42 10.85 -1.69 0.75
CA LEU A 42 10.77 -0.26 0.42
C LEU A 42 9.72 -0.01 -0.67
N VAL A 43 9.79 -0.78 -1.77
CA VAL A 43 8.80 -0.73 -2.87
C VAL A 43 7.40 -1.04 -2.33
N GLY A 44 7.25 -2.09 -1.53
CA GLY A 44 5.97 -2.43 -0.91
C GLY A 44 5.41 -1.31 -0.04
N ARG A 45 6.24 -0.60 0.73
CA ARG A 45 5.80 0.56 1.54
C ARG A 45 5.40 1.76 0.68
N GLN A 46 6.14 2.06 -0.39
CA GLN A 46 5.80 3.17 -1.28
C GLN A 46 4.51 2.91 -2.03
N GLY A 47 4.35 1.74 -2.65
CA GLY A 47 3.10 1.38 -3.34
C GLY A 47 1.89 1.41 -2.41
N LEU A 48 2.06 0.99 -1.15
CA LEU A 48 1.01 1.06 -0.14
C LEU A 48 0.68 2.50 0.28
N SER A 49 1.68 3.39 0.35
CA SER A 49 1.47 4.83 0.60
C SER A 49 0.74 5.49 -0.56
N GLU A 50 1.16 5.23 -1.80
CA GLU A 50 0.56 5.79 -3.01
C GLU A 50 -0.89 5.32 -3.19
N ALA A 51 -1.15 4.01 -3.06
CA ALA A 51 -2.51 3.47 -3.12
C ALA A 51 -3.39 4.04 -2.01
N ALA A 52 -2.82 4.21 -0.81
CA ALA A 52 -3.53 4.85 0.28
C ALA A 52 -3.89 6.30 -0.09
N GLU A 53 -2.94 7.11 -0.56
CA GLU A 53 -3.13 8.51 -0.95
C GLU A 53 -4.14 8.69 -2.09
N ALA A 54 -4.10 7.82 -3.10
CA ALA A 54 -5.03 7.83 -4.23
C ALA A 54 -6.49 7.58 -3.82
N GLY A 55 -6.72 6.90 -2.68
CA GLY A 55 -8.07 6.58 -2.20
C GLY A 55 -8.79 5.53 -3.03
N ASP A 56 -8.07 4.81 -3.89
CA ASP A 56 -8.58 3.69 -4.68
C ASP A 56 -8.62 2.43 -3.80
N GLU A 57 -9.83 1.94 -3.49
CA GLU A 57 -10.02 0.75 -2.66
C GLU A 57 -9.39 -0.50 -3.27
N ALA A 58 -9.51 -0.69 -4.58
CA ALA A 58 -9.01 -1.88 -5.26
C ALA A 58 -7.48 -1.88 -5.28
N ALA A 59 -6.87 -0.74 -5.62
CA ALA A 59 -5.42 -0.60 -5.57
C ALA A 59 -4.87 -0.78 -4.15
N LEU A 60 -5.58 -0.26 -3.13
CA LEU A 60 -5.16 -0.40 -1.74
C LEU A 60 -5.30 -1.85 -1.22
N GLU A 61 -6.31 -2.59 -1.67
CA GLU A 61 -6.46 -4.02 -1.37
C GLU A 61 -5.31 -4.85 -1.96
N GLU A 62 -4.98 -4.61 -3.23
CA GLU A 62 -3.87 -5.27 -3.92
C GLU A 62 -2.53 -4.94 -3.27
N ALA A 63 -2.29 -3.66 -2.96
CA ALA A 63 -1.09 -3.22 -2.26
C ALA A 63 -0.97 -3.84 -0.86
N LEU A 64 -2.08 -4.00 -0.13
CA LEU A 64 -2.11 -4.67 1.17
C LEU A 64 -1.82 -6.17 1.07
N ALA A 65 -2.30 -6.84 0.02
CA ALA A 65 -1.99 -8.24 -0.24
C ALA A 65 -0.50 -8.42 -0.54
N MET A 66 0.03 -7.61 -1.47
CA MET A 66 1.44 -7.62 -1.84
C MET A 66 2.34 -7.30 -0.62
N ALA A 67 2.02 -6.27 0.16
CA ALA A 67 2.78 -5.93 1.36
C ALA A 67 2.87 -7.09 2.37
N ARG A 68 1.82 -7.91 2.51
CA ARG A 68 1.84 -9.11 3.36
C ARG A 68 2.75 -10.20 2.80
N GLU A 69 2.67 -10.46 1.50
CA GLU A 69 3.54 -11.44 0.82
C GLU A 69 5.01 -11.06 0.93
N LEU A 70 5.30 -9.75 0.89
CA LEU A 70 6.64 -9.19 1.01
C LEU A 70 7.13 -9.06 2.48
N GLY A 71 6.32 -9.49 3.46
CA GLY A 71 6.68 -9.39 4.88
C GLY A 71 6.82 -7.95 5.38
N VAL A 72 6.11 -7.00 4.77
CA VAL A 72 6.06 -5.61 5.23
C VAL A 72 5.22 -5.57 6.50
N GLU A 73 5.88 -5.41 7.64
CA GLU A 73 5.22 -5.24 8.93
C GLU A 73 5.41 -3.81 9.48
N GLY A 74 4.62 -3.48 10.50
CA GLY A 74 4.82 -2.26 11.29
C GLY A 74 3.73 -1.19 11.11
N PRO A 75 4.05 0.07 11.46
CA PRO A 75 3.08 1.17 11.49
C PRO A 75 2.43 1.44 10.13
N THR A 76 3.22 1.45 9.04
CA THR A 76 2.73 1.73 7.68
C THR A 76 1.64 0.75 7.24
N LEU A 77 1.82 -0.55 7.50
CA LEU A 77 0.80 -1.56 7.19
C LEU A 77 -0.48 -1.33 8.01
N LYS A 78 -0.35 -1.01 9.30
CA LYS A 78 -1.50 -0.75 10.17
C LYS A 78 -2.28 0.49 9.73
N GLU A 79 -1.59 1.54 9.33
CA GLU A 79 -2.19 2.78 8.83
C GLU A 79 -2.95 2.54 7.53
N ALA A 80 -2.36 1.83 6.56
CA ALA A 80 -3.06 1.46 5.33
C ALA A 80 -4.27 0.56 5.59
N GLN A 81 -4.17 -0.42 6.49
CA GLN A 81 -5.32 -1.25 6.88
C GLN A 81 -6.43 -0.43 7.55
N ALA A 82 -6.09 0.59 8.34
CA ALA A 82 -7.06 1.50 8.91
C ALA A 82 -7.74 2.33 7.81
N LYS A 83 -6.97 2.85 6.85
CA LYS A 83 -7.49 3.62 5.71
C LYS A 83 -8.40 2.78 4.81
N PHE A 84 -7.99 1.56 4.48
CA PHE A 84 -8.79 0.61 3.72
C PHE A 84 -10.14 0.32 4.37
N ARG A 85 -10.13 0.02 5.69
CA ARG A 85 -11.38 -0.18 6.44
C ARG A 85 -12.29 1.05 6.42
N ARG A 86 -11.70 2.25 6.47
CA ARG A 86 -12.46 3.50 6.39
C ARG A 86 -13.11 3.69 5.03
N LEU A 87 -12.35 3.53 3.94
CA LEU A 87 -12.86 3.64 2.56
C LEU A 87 -14.01 2.65 2.32
N LYS A 88 -13.82 1.39 2.73
CA LYS A 88 -14.85 0.36 2.59
C LYS A 88 -16.13 0.70 3.36
N ALA A 89 -16.00 1.23 4.58
CA ALA A 89 -17.14 1.66 5.38
C ALA A 89 -17.87 2.86 4.74
N GLU A 90 -17.12 3.82 4.18
CA GLU A 90 -17.68 4.97 3.47
C GLU A 90 -18.46 4.54 2.20
N GLN A 91 -17.92 3.60 1.42
CA GLN A 91 -18.62 3.03 0.26
C GLN A 91 -19.89 2.28 0.66
N GLN A 92 -19.82 1.41 1.68
CA GLN A 92 -20.98 0.66 2.17
C GLN A 92 -22.09 1.60 2.69
N LEU A 93 -21.72 2.66 3.39
CA LEU A 93 -22.66 3.67 3.86
C LEU A 93 -23.34 4.42 2.70
N THR A 94 -22.56 4.74 1.65
CA THR A 94 -23.09 5.39 0.45
C THR A 94 -24.07 4.47 -0.27
N ALA A 95 -23.69 3.21 -0.52
CA ALA A 95 -24.56 2.22 -1.14
C ALA A 95 -25.86 1.99 -0.33
N ALA A 96 -25.77 1.95 1.00
CA ALA A 96 -26.94 1.82 1.86
C ALA A 96 -27.88 3.03 1.76
N ARG A 97 -27.33 4.25 1.68
CA ARG A 97 -28.12 5.48 1.50
C ARG A 97 -28.82 5.50 0.14
N ASP A 98 -28.12 5.11 -0.92
CA ASP A 98 -28.67 5.05 -2.27
C ASP A 98 -29.80 4.03 -2.36
N LEU A 99 -29.63 2.86 -1.73
CA LEU A 99 -30.68 1.85 -1.63
C LEU A 99 -31.91 2.39 -0.89
N VAL A 100 -31.73 3.06 0.25
CA VAL A 100 -32.83 3.65 1.02
C VAL A 100 -33.57 4.71 0.19
N ALA A 101 -32.84 5.55 -0.54
CA ALA A 101 -33.44 6.55 -1.43
C ALA A 101 -34.25 5.91 -2.56
N ALA A 102 -33.71 4.87 -3.21
CA ALA A 102 -34.40 4.14 -4.26
C ALA A 102 -35.70 3.47 -3.75
N LEU A 103 -35.64 2.86 -2.56
CA LEU A 103 -36.82 2.25 -1.93
C LEU A 103 -37.89 3.29 -1.56
N ALA A 104 -37.49 4.48 -1.09
CA ALA A 104 -38.42 5.56 -0.80
C ALA A 104 -39.16 6.03 -2.06
N LEU A 105 -38.45 6.19 -3.19
CA LEU A 105 -39.03 6.57 -4.48
C LEU A 105 -40.01 5.49 -5.02
N ALA A 106 -39.61 4.22 -4.96
CA ALA A 106 -40.46 3.10 -5.39
C ALA A 106 -41.72 2.95 -4.52
N GLY A 107 -41.57 3.16 -3.20
CA GLY A 107 -42.67 3.13 -2.24
C GLY A 107 -43.69 4.27 -2.44
N SER A 108 -43.23 5.46 -2.86
CA SER A 108 -44.13 6.56 -3.24
C SER A 108 -44.88 6.30 -4.55
N ALA A 109 -44.21 5.72 -5.55
CA ALA A 109 -44.83 5.44 -6.86
C ALA A 109 -45.92 4.37 -6.82
N SER A 110 -45.95 3.50 -5.79
CA SER A 110 -46.96 2.45 -5.64
C SER A 110 -48.24 2.90 -4.94
N ARG A 111 -48.34 4.18 -4.52
CA ARG A 111 -49.50 4.73 -3.79
C ARG A 111 -50.39 5.66 -4.63
N GLU A 112 -50.00 5.93 -5.88
CA GLU A 112 -50.80 6.65 -6.88
C GLU A 112 -51.53 5.67 -7.80
#